data_AF-A0A5A7QPR2-F1
#
_entry.id   AF-A0A5A7QPR2-F1
#
_cell.length_a   1.000
_cell.length_b   1.000
_cell.length_c   1.000
_cell.angle_alpha   90.00
_cell.angle_beta   90.00
_cell.angle_gamma   90.00
#
_symmetry.space_group_name_H-M   'P 1'
#
loop_
_entity.id
_entity.type
_entity.pdbx_description
1 polymer ?
#
loop_
_entity_poly.entity_id
_entity_poly.type
_entity_poly.pdbx_seq_one_letter_code
_entity_poly.pdbx_strand_id
1 'polypeptide(L)'
;MRARSLVIFRDSTTPIQPRNGERRRKSVKKGENDLPGLTDVEKPRMKGPKRASKLFNLFKDDDVRKYVNTYRQTFTTKSGKKMSKAHKIQRLVTPLTLQGKRARIADKKKRIAEAKVSEALKEQRERRSKSLAKKRSRLLVAASKPSATA
;
A
#
# COMPACT_ATOMS: atom_id res chain seq x y z
N MET A 1 5.77 -35.30 -51.64
CA MET A 1 4.56 -34.44 -51.52
C MET A 1 3.87 -34.68 -50.20
N ARG A 2 3.66 -33.63 -49.39
CA ARG A 2 2.46 -33.35 -48.56
C ARG A 2 2.80 -32.24 -47.57
N ALA A 3 2.75 -30.99 -48.05
CA ALA A 3 2.70 -29.83 -47.18
C ALA A 3 1.36 -29.85 -46.43
N ARG A 4 1.40 -29.96 -45.10
CA ARG A 4 0.23 -29.77 -44.25
C ARG A 4 -0.06 -28.27 -44.20
N SER A 5 -1.08 -27.85 -44.92
CA SER A 5 -1.68 -26.52 -44.82
C SER A 5 -2.25 -26.36 -43.40
N LEU A 6 -1.60 -25.53 -42.59
CA LEU A 6 -2.15 -25.07 -41.32
C LEU A 6 -3.24 -24.04 -41.65
N VAL A 7 -4.49 -24.49 -41.73
CA VAL A 7 -5.66 -23.62 -41.81
C VAL A 7 -5.83 -22.96 -40.45
N ILE A 8 -5.32 -21.74 -40.30
CA ILE A 8 -5.56 -20.90 -39.13
C ILE A 8 -7.01 -20.41 -39.26
N PHE A 9 -7.93 -21.11 -38.60
CA PHE A 9 -9.32 -20.71 -38.44
C PHE A 9 -9.35 -19.41 -37.65
N ARG A 10 -9.70 -18.31 -38.31
CA ARG A 10 -9.68 -16.96 -37.75
C ARG A 10 -11.07 -16.69 -37.15
N ASP A 11 -11.29 -17.14 -35.92
CA ASP A 11 -12.52 -16.86 -35.17
C ASP A 11 -12.69 -15.33 -35.00
N SER A 12 -13.74 -14.79 -35.62
CA SER A 12 -14.11 -13.37 -35.64
C SER A 12 -14.64 -12.83 -34.30
N THR A 13 -14.60 -13.64 -33.24
CA THR A 13 -15.15 -13.33 -31.91
C THR A 13 -14.13 -12.78 -30.93
N THR A 14 -12.85 -12.70 -31.31
CA THR A 14 -11.82 -12.09 -30.46
C THR A 14 -11.82 -10.57 -30.63
N PRO A 15 -12.11 -9.78 -29.56
CA PRO A 15 -12.01 -8.33 -29.65
C PRO A 15 -10.54 -7.95 -29.90
N ILE A 16 -10.28 -7.40 -31.09
CA ILE A 16 -8.99 -6.85 -31.50
C ILE A 16 -8.53 -5.84 -30.44
N GLN A 17 -7.43 -6.14 -29.75
CA GLN A 17 -6.85 -5.19 -28.80
C GLN A 17 -6.31 -3.98 -29.57
N PRO A 18 -6.60 -2.74 -29.13
CA PRO A 18 -6.16 -1.55 -29.84
C PRO A 18 -4.63 -1.45 -29.83
N ARG A 19 -4.05 -1.08 -30.98
CA ARG A 19 -2.63 -0.71 -31.06
C ARG A 19 -2.43 0.66 -30.40
N ASN A 20 -1.30 0.84 -29.73
CA ASN A 20 -0.91 2.11 -29.11
C ASN A 20 -1.00 3.24 -30.15
N GLY A 21 -1.90 4.22 -29.93
CA GLY A 21 -2.03 5.42 -30.77
C GLY A 21 -3.33 5.55 -31.59
N GLU A 22 -4.18 4.52 -31.65
CA GLU A 22 -5.47 4.62 -32.35
C GLU A 22 -6.46 5.51 -31.58
N ARG A 23 -6.82 6.66 -32.16
CA ARG A 23 -7.90 7.52 -31.62
C ARG A 23 -9.26 6.98 -32.04
N ARG A 24 -10.01 6.42 -31.08
CA ARG A 24 -11.42 6.04 -31.29
C ARG A 24 -12.34 7.26 -31.24
N ARG A 25 -13.37 7.26 -32.10
CA ARG A 25 -14.44 8.28 -32.08
C ARG A 25 -15.21 8.17 -30.75
N LYS A 26 -15.32 9.30 -30.04
CA LYS A 26 -16.08 9.45 -28.80
C LYS A 26 -17.04 10.62 -28.97
N SER A 27 -18.33 10.41 -28.72
CA SER A 27 -19.29 11.50 -28.64
C SER A 27 -19.10 12.28 -27.33
N VAL A 28 -18.99 13.60 -27.42
CA VAL A 28 -18.81 14.50 -26.26
C VAL A 28 -20.08 15.32 -26.00
N LYS A 29 -20.83 15.65 -27.06
CA LYS A 29 -22.10 16.38 -27.02
C LYS A 29 -23.13 15.59 -27.82
N LYS A 30 -24.39 15.58 -27.37
CA LYS A 30 -25.52 15.03 -28.16
C LYS A 30 -25.87 16.03 -29.27
N GLY A 31 -26.24 15.56 -30.46
CA GLY A 31 -26.81 16.39 -31.54
C GLY A 31 -28.34 16.38 -31.49
N GLU A 32 -29.02 17.03 -32.44
CA GLU A 32 -30.50 17.10 -32.50
C GLU A 32 -31.18 15.72 -32.53
N ASN A 33 -30.59 14.74 -33.24
CA ASN A 33 -31.22 13.44 -33.46
C ASN A 33 -30.58 12.34 -32.60
N ASP A 34 -31.43 11.51 -32.00
CA ASP A 34 -31.00 10.32 -31.27
C ASP A 34 -30.48 9.23 -32.20
N LEU A 35 -29.40 8.57 -31.78
CA LEU A 35 -28.76 7.51 -32.53
C LEU A 35 -29.20 6.15 -31.96
N PRO A 36 -29.85 5.28 -32.77
CA PRO A 36 -30.31 3.98 -32.32
C PRO A 36 -29.11 3.14 -31.84
N GLY A 37 -29.26 2.53 -30.66
CA GLY A 37 -28.24 1.68 -30.05
C GLY A 37 -27.15 2.39 -29.22
N LEU A 38 -27.07 3.73 -29.23
CA LEU A 38 -26.12 4.47 -28.40
C LEU A 38 -26.78 5.42 -27.40
N THR A 39 -27.72 6.25 -27.84
CA THR A 39 -28.44 7.20 -26.95
C THR A 39 -29.79 6.69 -26.47
N ASP A 40 -30.30 5.62 -27.10
CA ASP A 40 -31.64 5.06 -26.87
C ASP A 40 -31.80 4.33 -25.52
N VAL A 41 -30.75 3.66 -25.02
CA VAL A 41 -30.82 2.91 -23.75
C VAL A 41 -29.89 3.48 -22.70
N GLU A 42 -30.46 4.05 -21.64
CA GLU A 42 -29.71 4.49 -20.47
C GLU A 42 -29.26 3.30 -19.62
N LYS A 43 -27.95 3.01 -19.61
CA LYS A 43 -27.36 1.97 -18.77
C LYS A 43 -26.87 2.58 -17.45
N PRO A 44 -27.50 2.26 -16.30
CA PRO A 44 -27.05 2.78 -15.01
C PRO A 44 -25.67 2.23 -14.63
N ARG A 45 -24.97 2.95 -13.75
CA ARG A 45 -23.68 2.48 -13.24
C ARG A 45 -23.87 1.28 -12.33
N MET A 46 -23.28 0.16 -12.72
CA MET A 46 -23.43 -1.12 -12.03
C MET A 46 -22.77 -1.17 -10.65
N LYS A 47 -21.72 -0.37 -10.40
CA LYS A 47 -20.94 -0.40 -9.15
C LYS A 47 -20.91 0.97 -8.50
N GLY A 48 -21.21 0.99 -7.20
CA GLY A 48 -21.08 2.17 -6.35
C GLY A 48 -19.62 2.52 -6.02
N PRO A 49 -19.40 3.70 -5.40
CA PRO A 49 -18.07 4.14 -4.99
C PRO A 49 -17.46 3.23 -3.91
N LYS A 50 -16.15 2.94 -4.02
CA LYS A 50 -15.40 2.03 -3.12
C LYS A 50 -14.60 2.74 -2.01
N ARG A 51 -14.22 3.99 -2.22
CA ARG A 51 -13.31 4.74 -1.34
C ARG A 51 -14.11 5.57 -0.34
N ALA A 52 -13.74 5.50 0.94
CA ALA A 52 -14.40 6.25 2.02
C ALA A 52 -14.53 7.76 1.72
N SER A 53 -13.49 8.39 1.15
CA SER A 53 -13.47 9.84 0.90
C SER A 53 -14.35 10.32 -0.26
N LYS A 54 -14.89 9.43 -1.10
CA LYS A 54 -15.74 9.77 -2.25
C LYS A 54 -17.15 9.21 -2.10
N LEU A 55 -17.51 8.79 -0.88
CA LEU A 55 -18.78 8.14 -0.57
C LEU A 55 -19.70 9.16 0.09
N PHE A 56 -20.64 9.70 -0.71
CA PHE A 56 -21.74 10.56 -0.27
C PHE A 56 -21.29 11.87 0.41
N ASN A 57 -22.16 12.89 0.46
CA ASN A 57 -21.87 14.16 1.14
C ASN A 57 -22.00 14.02 2.66
N LEU A 58 -21.34 13.02 3.23
CA LEU A 58 -21.40 12.68 4.64
C LEU A 58 -20.48 13.56 5.46
N PHE A 59 -20.86 13.78 6.72
CA PHE A 59 -19.97 14.42 7.67
C PHE A 59 -18.97 13.39 8.22
N LYS A 60 -17.90 13.87 8.88
CA LYS A 60 -16.81 13.00 9.37
C LYS A 60 -17.25 12.03 10.46
N ASP A 61 -18.35 12.36 11.14
CA ASP A 61 -18.88 11.59 12.26
C ASP A 61 -19.79 10.45 11.79
N ASP A 62 -20.19 10.44 10.51
CA ASP A 62 -21.08 9.43 9.95
C ASP A 62 -20.36 8.12 9.61
N ASP A 63 -20.98 6.98 9.94
CA ASP A 63 -20.44 5.67 9.58
C ASP A 63 -20.73 5.31 8.11
N VAL A 64 -19.68 5.36 7.31
CA VAL A 64 -19.66 4.99 5.88
C VAL A 64 -20.11 3.54 5.63
N ARG A 65 -19.99 2.62 6.60
CA ARG A 65 -20.34 1.20 6.42
C ARG A 65 -21.83 0.98 6.12
N LYS A 66 -22.71 1.80 6.70
CA LYS A 66 -24.15 1.72 6.50
C LYS A 66 -24.51 2.04 5.05
N TYR A 67 -23.89 3.08 4.50
CA TYR A 67 -24.16 3.55 3.14
C TYR A 67 -23.65 2.61 2.05
N VAL A 68 -22.60 1.83 2.30
CA VAL A 68 -22.15 0.83 1.31
C VAL A 68 -23.12 -0.34 1.16
N ASN A 69 -23.98 -0.59 2.17
CA ASN A 69 -24.98 -1.64 2.09
C ASN A 69 -26.13 -1.31 1.11
N THR A 70 -26.36 -0.03 0.78
CA THR A 70 -27.40 0.34 -0.21
C THR A 70 -27.00 -0.04 -1.64
N TYR A 71 -25.70 -0.08 -1.94
CA TYR A 71 -25.16 -0.50 -3.24
C TYR A 71 -24.78 -1.97 -3.31
N ARG A 72 -25.44 -2.81 -2.51
CA ARG A 72 -25.27 -4.25 -2.57
C ARG A 72 -25.82 -4.78 -3.88
N GLN A 73 -24.99 -5.52 -4.61
CA GLN A 73 -25.44 -6.22 -5.81
C GLN A 73 -26.02 -7.57 -5.41
N THR A 74 -27.28 -7.80 -5.75
CA THR A 74 -27.91 -9.12 -5.69
C THR A 74 -27.68 -9.85 -7.00
N PHE A 75 -27.30 -11.13 -6.93
CA PHE A 75 -27.18 -11.98 -8.11
C PHE A 75 -27.62 -13.39 -7.75
N THR A 76 -28.28 -14.05 -8.70
CA THR A 76 -28.62 -15.46 -8.62
C THR A 76 -27.42 -16.28 -9.08
N THR A 77 -26.99 -17.21 -8.24
CA THR A 77 -25.96 -18.18 -8.62
C THR A 77 -26.58 -19.20 -9.57
N LYS A 78 -25.77 -19.92 -10.37
CA LYS A 78 -26.23 -21.02 -11.23
C LYS A 78 -27.04 -22.08 -10.45
N SER A 79 -26.81 -22.21 -9.14
CA SER A 79 -27.54 -23.07 -8.20
C SER A 79 -28.84 -22.47 -7.65
N GLY A 80 -29.35 -21.38 -8.23
CA GLY A 80 -30.60 -20.70 -7.83
C GLY A 80 -30.51 -19.85 -6.55
N LYS A 81 -29.43 -19.97 -5.77
CA LYS A 81 -29.25 -19.20 -4.53
C LYS A 81 -29.00 -17.71 -4.80
N LYS A 82 -29.77 -16.84 -4.16
CA LYS A 82 -29.58 -15.38 -4.17
C LYS A 82 -28.43 -15.01 -3.25
N MET A 83 -27.36 -14.41 -3.78
CA MET A 83 -26.24 -13.88 -3.00
C MET A 83 -26.16 -12.35 -3.16
N SER A 84 -25.80 -11.69 -2.07
CA SER A 84 -25.55 -10.25 -2.04
C SER A 84 -24.04 -9.99 -1.88
N LYS A 85 -23.45 -9.19 -2.76
CA LYS A 85 -22.05 -8.75 -2.65
C LYS A 85 -21.97 -7.23 -2.43
N ALA A 86 -21.17 -6.84 -1.45
CA ALA A 86 -20.80 -5.45 -1.18
C ALA A 86 -19.34 -5.19 -1.56
N HIS A 87 -19.00 -3.93 -1.84
CA HIS A 87 -17.62 -3.55 -2.08
C HIS A 87 -16.85 -3.47 -0.76
N LYS A 88 -15.63 -4.01 -0.73
CA LYS A 88 -14.69 -3.76 0.38
C LYS A 88 -14.35 -2.27 0.41
N ILE A 89 -14.75 -1.60 1.48
CA ILE A 89 -14.47 -0.17 1.68
C ILE A 89 -12.96 0.03 1.76
N GLN A 90 -12.44 0.85 0.87
CA GLN A 90 -11.04 1.20 0.85
C GLN A 90 -10.83 2.51 1.63
N ARG A 91 -9.70 2.59 2.34
CA ARG A 91 -9.29 3.78 3.12
C ARG A 91 -10.20 4.10 4.31
N LEU A 92 -10.91 3.10 4.82
CA LEU A 92 -11.60 3.24 6.10
C LEU A 92 -10.58 3.14 7.24
N VAL A 93 -10.68 4.03 8.22
CA VAL A 93 -9.94 3.91 9.47
C VAL A 93 -10.56 2.78 10.30
N THR A 94 -9.80 1.73 10.57
CA THR A 94 -10.24 0.58 11.38
C THR A 94 -9.37 0.43 12.64
N PRO A 95 -9.88 -0.22 13.71
CA PRO A 95 -9.09 -0.47 14.93
C PRO A 95 -7.75 -1.14 14.64
N LEU A 96 -7.72 -2.09 13.70
CA LEU A 96 -6.50 -2.77 13.26
C LEU A 96 -5.50 -1.79 12.61
N THR A 97 -5.97 -0.86 11.78
CA THR A 97 -5.07 0.15 11.19
C THR A 97 -4.49 1.10 12.24
N LEU A 98 -5.28 1.45 13.28
CA LEU A 98 -4.81 2.25 14.40
C LEU A 98 -3.79 1.48 15.25
N GLN A 99 -4.05 0.19 15.51
CA GLN A 99 -3.13 -0.69 16.22
C GLN A 99 -1.80 -0.84 15.48
N GLY A 100 -1.82 -1.13 14.17
CA GLY A 100 -0.60 -1.22 13.37
C GLY A 100 0.19 0.09 13.30
N LYS A 101 -0.50 1.24 13.31
CA LYS A 101 0.15 2.56 13.42
C LYS A 101 0.82 2.75 14.78
N ARG A 102 0.13 2.39 15.88
CA ARG A 102 0.68 2.44 17.24
C ARG A 102 1.91 1.54 17.39
N ALA A 103 1.84 0.30 16.90
CA ALA A 103 2.95 -0.65 16.90
C ALA A 103 4.17 -0.10 16.15
N ARG A 104 3.99 0.40 14.93
CA ARG A 104 5.08 1.02 14.15
C ARG A 104 5.77 2.17 14.89
N ILE A 105 4.99 3.01 15.57
CA ILE A 105 5.53 4.13 16.36
C ILE A 105 6.31 3.60 17.57
N ALA A 106 5.78 2.59 18.26
CA ALA A 106 6.46 1.96 19.39
C ALA A 106 7.80 1.32 18.98
N ASP A 107 7.81 0.57 17.87
CA ASP A 107 9.02 -0.06 17.34
C ASP A 107 10.07 0.99 16.94
N LYS A 108 9.63 2.10 16.33
CA LYS A 108 10.53 3.22 16.00
C LYS A 108 11.14 3.82 17.25
N LYS A 109 10.35 4.04 18.31
CA LYS A 109 10.84 4.55 19.60
C LYS A 109 11.81 3.57 20.26
N LYS A 110 11.50 2.27 20.23
CA LYS A 110 12.36 1.20 20.76
C LYS A 110 13.72 1.18 20.07
N ARG A 111 13.76 1.20 18.73
CA ARG A 111 15.01 1.26 17.95
C ARG A 111 15.86 2.48 18.28
N ILE A 112 15.22 3.65 18.43
CA ILE A 112 15.93 4.88 18.79
C ILE A 112 16.50 4.78 20.22
N ALA A 113 15.73 4.23 21.16
CA ALA A 113 16.21 4.03 22.54
C ALA A 113 17.37 3.03 22.61
N GLU A 114 17.28 1.90 21.91
CA GLU A 114 18.34 0.90 21.81
C GLU A 114 19.61 1.47 21.17
N ALA A 115 19.47 2.25 20.09
CA ALA A 115 20.60 2.93 19.46
C ALA A 115 21.32 3.87 20.44
N LYS A 116 20.56 4.73 21.13
CA LYS A 116 21.11 5.64 22.16
C LYS A 116 21.81 4.91 23.29
N VAL A 117 21.23 3.82 23.80
CA VAL A 117 21.86 3.00 24.85
C VAL A 117 23.14 2.35 24.33
N SER A 118 23.12 1.83 23.10
CA SER A 118 24.30 1.20 22.49
C SER A 118 25.44 2.20 22.26
N GLU A 119 25.13 3.43 21.88
CA GLU A 119 26.10 4.52 21.73
C GLU A 119 26.69 4.92 23.08
N ALA A 120 25.84 5.11 24.10
CA ALA A 120 26.30 5.43 25.46
C ALA A 120 27.22 4.33 26.04
N LEU A 121 26.90 3.06 25.79
CA LEU A 121 27.75 1.93 26.22
C LEU A 121 29.09 1.90 25.48
N LYS A 122 29.11 2.20 24.17
CA LYS A 122 30.35 2.32 23.40
C LYS A 122 31.22 3.46 23.93
N GLU A 123 30.63 4.62 24.17
CA GLU A 123 31.32 5.77 24.72
C GLU A 123 31.91 5.47 26.12
N GLN A 124 31.14 4.80 26.98
CA GLN A 124 31.62 4.40 28.31
C GLN A 124 32.79 3.41 28.20
N ARG A 125 32.73 2.44 27.27
CA ARG A 125 33.83 1.50 27.00
C ARG A 125 35.09 2.22 26.52
N GLU A 126 34.96 3.18 25.61
CA GLU A 126 36.07 3.99 25.12
C GLU A 126 36.68 4.89 26.20
N ARG A 127 35.85 5.54 27.04
CA ARG A 127 36.34 6.33 28.17
C ARG A 127 37.12 5.44 29.16
N ARG A 128 36.61 4.24 29.45
CA ARG A 128 37.27 3.26 30.32
C ARG A 128 38.61 2.80 29.73
N SER A 129 38.66 2.44 28.44
CA SER A 129 39.91 2.00 27.79
C SER A 129 40.96 3.10 27.77
N LYS A 130 40.60 4.35 27.45
CA LYS A 130 41.49 5.52 27.52
C LYS A 130 42.06 5.72 28.92
N SER A 131 41.23 5.59 29.96
CA SER A 131 41.68 5.73 31.35
C SER A 131 42.67 4.62 31.75
N LEU A 132 42.44 3.38 31.32
CA LEU A 132 43.33 2.25 31.59
C LEU A 132 44.66 2.40 30.85
N ALA A 133 44.64 2.85 29.59
CA ALA A 133 45.86 3.14 28.84
C ALA A 133 46.70 4.26 29.49
N LYS A 134 46.04 5.32 30.00
CA LYS A 134 46.71 6.39 30.75
C LYS A 134 47.30 5.90 32.08
N LYS A 135 46.62 4.99 32.78
CA LYS A 135 47.17 4.36 34.00
C LYS A 135 48.37 3.48 33.67
N ARG A 136 48.27 2.62 32.66
CA ARG A 136 49.37 1.74 32.21
C ARG A 136 50.61 2.54 31.82
N SER A 137 50.47 3.58 31.00
CA SER A 137 51.59 4.45 30.63
C SER A 137 52.23 5.15 31.84
N ARG A 138 51.43 5.66 32.79
CA ARG A 138 51.96 6.23 34.04
C ARG A 138 52.74 5.22 34.87
N LEU A 139 52.25 3.97 35.00
CA LEU A 139 52.95 2.93 35.74
C LEU A 139 54.26 2.54 35.06
N LEU A 140 54.29 2.44 33.73
CA LEU A 140 55.51 2.17 32.97
C LEU A 140 56.54 3.30 33.15
N VAL A 141 56.12 4.56 33.10
CA VAL A 141 57.00 5.72 33.33
C VAL A 141 57.49 5.77 34.79
N ALA A 142 56.66 5.38 35.76
CA ALA A 142 57.09 5.31 37.16
C ALA A 142 58.10 4.18 37.39
N ALA A 143 57.92 3.03 36.73
CA ALA A 143 58.86 1.91 36.78
C ALA A 143 60.18 2.19 36.05
N SER A 144 60.19 3.08 35.04
CA SER A 144 61.38 3.44 34.29
C SER A 144 62.16 4.65 34.86
N LYS A 145 61.69 5.26 35.96
CA LYS A 145 62.45 6.33 36.63
C LYS A 145 63.59 5.71 37.46
N PRO A 146 64.86 6.03 37.20
CA PRO A 146 65.95 5.55 38.02
C PRO A 146 65.81 6.13 39.43
N SER A 147 65.92 5.27 40.46
CA SER A 147 66.05 5.72 41.84
C SER A 147 67.35 6.50 41.96
N ALA A 148 67.26 7.83 42.11
CA ALA A 148 68.40 8.65 42.48
C ALA A 148 68.85 8.22 43.89
N THR A 149 69.92 7.44 43.95
CA THR A 149 70.62 7.04 45.17
C THR A 149 71.35 8.26 45.74
N ALA A 150 71.13 8.48 47.04
CA ALA A 150 71.86 9.41 47.90
C ALA A 150 73.33 8.99 48.06
#